data_AF-A0A1Q2CNG9-F1
#
_entry.id   AF-A0A1Q2CNG9-F1
#
_cell.length_a   1.000
_cell.length_b   1.000
_cell.length_c   1.000
_cell.angle_alpha   90.00
_cell.angle_beta   90.00
_cell.angle_gamma   90.00
#
_symmetry.space_group_name_H-M   'P 1'
#
loop_
_entity.id
_entity.type
_entity.pdbx_description
1 polymer ?
#
loop_
_entity_poly.entity_id
_entity_poly.type
_entity_poly.pdbx_seq_one_letter_code
_entity_poly.pdbx_strand_id
1 'polypeptide(L)'
;MTQGQHAGESLPQVFDRIVASMGGVQRLVDDAERTPEPPTGIVADFSAGGVTVTVEDGRVRAIEFDPTVRDLRAEDAGLDVQGAVNGALEAYERANLAQLERVNADFGAVMRQLGGLQADIHAAYRDDVARLRP
;
A
#
# COMPACT_ATOMS: atom_id res chain seq x y z
N MET A 1 2.32 5.87 -29.00
CA MET A 1 3.71 5.54 -29.37
C MET A 1 4.56 6.78 -29.12
N THR A 2 5.21 6.87 -27.96
CA THR A 2 6.08 7.99 -27.58
C THR A 2 7.49 7.45 -27.41
N GLN A 3 8.17 7.27 -28.55
CA GLN A 3 9.61 7.06 -28.63
C GLN A 3 10.20 8.40 -29.09
N GLY A 4 11.05 9.02 -28.27
CA GLY A 4 11.85 10.16 -28.68
C GLY A 4 12.00 11.23 -27.60
N GLN A 5 12.87 11.01 -26.60
CA GLN A 5 13.47 12.13 -25.87
C GLN A 5 14.76 11.83 -25.07
N HIS A 6 15.38 10.66 -25.21
CA HIS A 6 16.56 10.27 -24.40
C HIS A 6 17.84 9.98 -25.20
N ALA A 7 17.93 10.44 -26.45
CA ALA A 7 19.18 10.32 -27.22
C ALA A 7 19.99 11.62 -27.04
N GLY A 8 21.02 11.61 -26.18
CA GLY A 8 22.03 12.68 -26.12
C GLY A 8 22.30 13.34 -24.76
N GLU A 9 21.75 12.86 -23.65
CA GLU A 9 22.09 13.41 -22.33
C GLU A 9 23.51 13.03 -21.90
N SER A 10 24.24 14.00 -21.34
CA SER A 10 25.55 13.80 -20.74
C SER A 10 25.46 13.27 -19.31
N LEU A 11 26.50 12.59 -18.82
CA LEU A 11 26.57 12.09 -17.43
C LEU A 11 26.16 13.15 -16.38
N PRO A 12 26.65 14.41 -16.43
CA PRO A 12 26.21 15.45 -15.50
C PRO A 12 24.71 15.72 -15.50
N GLN A 13 24.06 15.70 -16.67
CA GLN A 13 22.60 15.93 -16.78
C GLN A 13 21.80 14.75 -16.22
N VAL A 14 22.30 13.53 -16.41
CA VAL A 14 21.72 12.34 -15.79
C VAL A 14 21.93 12.37 -14.27
N PHE A 15 23.10 12.80 -13.78
CA PHE A 15 23.35 13.00 -12.36
C PHE A 15 22.47 14.10 -11.76
N ASP A 16 22.27 15.25 -12.41
CA ASP A 16 21.38 16.30 -11.92
C ASP A 16 19.91 15.82 -11.86
N ARG A 17 19.48 15.04 -12.85
CA ARG A 17 18.16 14.38 -12.84
C ARG A 17 18.07 13.32 -11.74
N ILE A 18 19.12 12.52 -11.55
CA ILE A 18 19.20 11.55 -10.46
C ILE A 18 19.10 12.27 -9.12
N VAL A 19 19.87 13.34 -8.88
CA VAL A 19 19.85 14.13 -7.64
C VAL A 19 18.46 14.74 -7.40
N ALA A 20 17.82 15.29 -8.44
CA ALA A 20 16.45 15.80 -8.35
C ALA A 20 15.43 14.69 -8.02
N SER A 21 15.59 13.49 -8.61
CA SER A 21 14.76 12.32 -8.32
C SER A 21 15.07 11.68 -6.97
N MET A 22 16.32 11.73 -6.51
CA MET A 22 16.77 11.27 -5.20
C MET A 22 16.20 12.13 -4.09
N GLY A 23 15.90 13.42 -4.33
CA GLY A 23 15.09 14.22 -3.42
C GLY A 23 13.63 13.71 -3.27
N GLY A 24 13.13 12.97 -4.27
CA GLY A 24 11.84 12.26 -4.21
C GLY A 24 11.96 10.84 -3.63
N VAL A 25 13.04 10.12 -3.95
CA VAL A 25 13.35 8.79 -3.38
C VAL A 25 13.71 8.89 -1.90
N GLN A 26 14.43 9.93 -1.47
CA GLN A 26 14.72 10.18 -0.06
C GLN A 26 13.43 10.44 0.72
N ARG A 27 12.41 11.10 0.13
CA ARG A 27 11.08 11.17 0.76
C ARG A 27 10.41 9.80 0.88
N LEU A 28 10.49 8.96 -0.14
CA LEU A 28 9.98 7.58 -0.11
C LEU A 28 10.74 6.68 0.88
N VAL A 29 12.06 6.89 1.02
CA VAL A 29 12.93 6.16 1.94
C VAL A 29 12.76 6.68 3.36
N ASP A 30 12.61 7.99 3.59
CA ASP A 30 12.28 8.55 4.90
C ASP A 30 10.89 8.09 5.36
N ASP A 31 9.94 7.93 4.43
CA ASP A 31 8.63 7.32 4.69
C ASP A 31 8.71 5.79 4.90
N ALA A 32 9.75 5.10 4.39
CA ALA A 32 9.97 3.65 4.53
C ALA A 32 10.95 3.25 5.65
N GLU A 33 11.81 4.16 6.12
CA GLU A 33 12.71 4.03 7.28
C GLU A 33 11.97 4.29 8.60
N ARG A 34 10.78 4.92 8.54
CA ARG A 34 9.73 4.58 9.50
C ARG A 34 9.48 3.10 9.32
N THR A 35 9.93 2.31 10.29
CA THR A 35 9.53 0.90 10.45
C THR A 35 8.07 0.83 10.04
N PRO A 36 7.68 0.03 9.01
CA PRO A 36 6.30 0.04 8.54
C PRO A 36 5.46 -0.21 9.77
N GLU A 37 4.75 0.83 10.21
CA GLU A 37 3.87 0.69 11.37
C GLU A 37 2.95 -0.47 10.99
N PRO A 38 2.76 -1.47 11.89
CA PRO A 38 1.72 -2.46 11.65
C PRO A 38 0.47 -1.66 11.26
N PRO A 39 -0.23 -2.01 10.17
CA PRO A 39 -1.24 -1.14 9.56
C PRO A 39 -2.20 -0.67 10.64
N THR A 40 -2.01 0.56 11.09
CA THR A 40 -2.68 1.10 12.26
C THR A 40 -4.05 1.56 11.79
N GLY A 41 -5.11 0.94 12.32
CA GLY A 41 -6.47 1.42 12.12
C GLY A 41 -7.19 0.84 10.91
N ILE A 42 -6.91 -0.41 10.52
CA ILE A 42 -7.88 -1.12 9.68
C ILE A 42 -9.10 -1.41 10.56
N VAL A 43 -10.13 -0.59 10.38
CA VAL A 43 -11.43 -0.75 11.02
C VAL A 43 -12.39 -1.36 10.03
N ALA A 44 -13.04 -2.45 10.43
CA ALA A 44 -14.11 -3.09 9.67
C ALA A 44 -15.36 -3.20 10.54
N ASP A 45 -16.45 -2.65 10.02
CA ASP A 45 -17.78 -2.77 10.62
C ASP A 45 -18.63 -3.76 9.82
N PHE A 46 -19.34 -4.62 10.53
CA PHE A 46 -20.31 -5.53 9.91
C PHE A 46 -21.56 -5.62 10.77
N SER A 47 -22.72 -5.46 10.12
CA SER A 47 -24.03 -5.51 10.77
C SER A 47 -24.88 -6.64 10.19
N ALA A 48 -25.34 -7.54 11.05
CA ALA A 48 -26.28 -8.60 10.72
C ALA A 48 -27.18 -8.95 11.91
N GLY A 49 -28.45 -9.26 11.65
CA GLY A 49 -29.37 -9.69 12.72
C GLY A 49 -29.62 -8.66 13.82
N GLY A 50 -29.38 -7.37 13.57
CA GLY A 50 -29.43 -6.33 14.61
C GLY A 50 -28.18 -6.30 15.51
N VAL A 51 -27.12 -7.01 15.16
CA VAL A 51 -25.82 -6.94 15.81
C VAL A 51 -24.83 -6.26 14.87
N THR A 52 -24.17 -5.20 15.34
CA THR A 52 -23.05 -4.56 14.66
C THR A 52 -21.76 -4.92 15.40
N VAL A 53 -20.76 -5.39 14.67
CA VAL A 53 -19.44 -5.71 15.20
C VAL A 53 -18.39 -4.85 14.51
N THR A 54 -17.55 -4.22 15.32
CA THR A 54 -16.39 -3.47 14.87
C THR A 54 -15.12 -4.24 15.19
N VAL A 55 -14.32 -4.52 14.17
CA VAL A 55 -12.97 -5.11 14.29
C VAL A 55 -11.93 -4.05 13.95
N GLU A 56 -10.97 -3.86 14.85
CA GLU A 56 -9.81 -3.00 14.65
C GLU A 56 -8.55 -3.84 14.87
N ASP A 57 -7.61 -3.78 13.92
CA ASP A 57 -6.31 -4.47 13.99
C ASP A 57 -6.45 -5.97 14.37
N GLY A 58 -7.47 -6.62 13.80
CA GLY A 58 -7.76 -8.04 13.99
C GLY A 58 -8.40 -8.38 15.33
N ARG A 59 -8.83 -7.38 16.11
CA ARG A 59 -9.50 -7.55 17.40
C ARG A 59 -10.89 -6.94 17.38
N VAL A 60 -11.87 -7.66 17.92
CA VAL A 60 -13.20 -7.09 18.15
C VAL A 60 -13.09 -5.97 19.19
N ARG A 61 -13.51 -4.76 18.80
CA ARG A 61 -13.52 -3.56 19.66
C ARG A 61 -14.87 -3.28 20.26
N ALA A 62 -15.92 -3.42 19.45
CA ALA A 62 -17.27 -3.14 19.84
C ALA A 62 -18.21 -4.21 19.29
N ILE A 63 -19.22 -4.53 20.09
CA ILE A 63 -20.39 -5.30 19.68
C ILE A 63 -21.60 -4.49 20.14
N GLU A 64 -22.34 -3.96 19.20
CA GLU A 64 -23.53 -3.15 19.44
C GLU A 64 -24.76 -3.94 19.05
N PHE A 65 -25.81 -3.82 19.87
CA PHE A 65 -27.08 -4.49 19.66
C PHE A 65 -28.15 -3.44 19.40
N ASP A 66 -28.90 -3.62 18.31
CA ASP A 66 -30.09 -2.84 18.05
C ASP A 66 -31.12 -3.13 19.16
N PRO A 67 -31.48 -2.12 19.98
CA PRO A 67 -32.42 -2.31 21.08
C PRO A 67 -33.81 -2.76 20.60
N THR A 68 -34.18 -2.48 19.35
CA THR A 68 -35.48 -2.87 18.79
C THR A 68 -35.56 -4.36 18.43
N VAL A 69 -34.41 -5.01 18.24
CA VAL A 69 -34.33 -6.44 17.86
C VAL A 69 -34.02 -7.32 19.08
N ARG A 70 -33.37 -6.74 20.10
CA ARG A 70 -32.88 -7.44 21.30
C ARG A 70 -33.98 -8.14 22.11
N ASP A 71 -35.18 -7.56 22.18
CA ASP A 71 -36.29 -8.13 22.95
C ASP A 71 -37.04 -9.26 22.21
N LEU A 72 -36.78 -9.45 20.92
CA LEU A 72 -37.54 -10.39 20.08
C LEU A 72 -36.89 -11.77 19.94
N ARG A 73 -35.61 -11.96 20.30
CA ARG A 73 -34.82 -13.14 19.87
C ARG A 73 -33.73 -13.63 20.83
N ALA A 74 -34.03 -13.80 22.11
CA ALA A 74 -33.03 -14.28 23.08
C ALA A 74 -32.39 -15.64 22.72
N GLU A 75 -33.11 -16.53 22.02
CA GLU A 75 -32.58 -17.85 21.62
C GLU A 75 -31.65 -17.79 20.39
N ASP A 76 -31.89 -16.87 19.45
CA ASP A 76 -31.08 -16.74 18.22
C ASP A 76 -29.92 -15.75 18.36
N ALA A 77 -29.91 -14.93 19.42
CA ALA A 77 -28.91 -13.88 19.63
C ALA A 77 -27.46 -14.40 19.61
N GLY A 78 -27.20 -15.63 20.08
CA GLY A 78 -25.87 -16.23 20.03
C GLY A 78 -25.39 -16.51 18.61
N LEU A 79 -26.28 -16.99 17.73
CA LEU A 79 -25.98 -17.24 16.32
C LEU A 79 -25.83 -15.94 15.55
N ASP A 80 -26.65 -14.92 15.85
CA ASP A 80 -26.55 -13.60 15.24
C ASP A 80 -25.23 -12.91 15.60
N VAL A 81 -24.80 -12.98 16.86
CA VAL A 81 -23.48 -12.46 17.28
C VAL A 81 -22.35 -13.22 16.59
N GLN A 82 -22.40 -14.55 16.56
CA GLN A 82 -21.37 -15.35 15.89
C GLN A 82 -21.28 -15.01 14.40
N GLY A 83 -22.42 -14.88 13.72
CA GLY A 83 -22.49 -14.46 12.32
C GLY A 83 -21.92 -13.06 12.09
N ALA A 84 -22.29 -12.10 12.95
CA ALA A 84 -21.80 -10.73 12.85
C ALA A 84 -20.29 -10.63 13.11
N VAL A 85 -19.76 -11.36 14.10
CA VAL A 85 -18.32 -11.42 14.38
C VAL A 85 -17.55 -12.03 13.20
N ASN A 86 -18.02 -13.15 12.66
CA ASN A 86 -17.39 -13.78 11.51
C ASN A 86 -17.40 -12.85 10.29
N GLY A 87 -18.53 -12.17 10.03
CA GLY A 87 -18.63 -11.20 8.94
C GLY A 87 -17.69 -10.00 9.12
N ALA A 88 -17.53 -9.50 10.35
CA ALA A 88 -16.59 -8.43 10.64
C ALA A 88 -15.13 -8.85 10.46
N LEU A 89 -14.77 -10.06 10.89
CA LEU A 89 -13.43 -10.63 10.68
C LEU A 89 -13.15 -10.84 9.19
N GLU A 90 -14.10 -11.35 8.41
CA GLU A 90 -13.95 -11.51 6.96
C GLU A 90 -13.84 -10.15 6.24
N ALA A 91 -14.59 -9.14 6.69
CA ALA A 91 -14.47 -7.77 6.19
C ALA A 91 -13.08 -7.18 6.50
N TYR A 92 -12.58 -7.40 7.72
CA TYR A 92 -11.23 -7.01 8.12
C TYR A 92 -10.15 -7.70 7.27
N GLU A 93 -10.24 -9.02 7.07
CA GLU A 93 -9.28 -9.78 6.27
C GLU A 93 -9.23 -9.27 4.82
N ARG A 94 -10.39 -8.98 4.21
CA ARG A 94 -10.44 -8.37 2.88
C ARG A 94 -9.80 -6.98 2.84
N ALA A 95 -10.07 -6.14 3.83
CA ALA A 95 -9.45 -4.82 3.92
C ALA A 95 -7.92 -4.91 4.08
N ASN A 96 -7.46 -5.84 4.91
CA ASN A 96 -6.04 -6.11 5.13
C ASN A 96 -5.34 -6.64 3.86
N LEU A 97 -5.95 -7.59 3.15
CA LEU A 97 -5.42 -8.09 1.88
C LEU A 97 -5.31 -6.95 0.84
N ALA A 98 -6.36 -6.14 0.70
CA ALA A 98 -6.36 -5.01 -0.23
C ALA A 98 -5.27 -3.98 0.10
N GLN A 99 -4.94 -3.79 1.38
CA GLN A 99 -3.83 -2.92 1.78
C GLN A 99 -2.47 -3.54 1.44
N LEU A 100 -2.28 -4.83 1.71
CA LEU A 100 -1.05 -5.55 1.34
C LEU A 100 -0.81 -5.53 -0.18
N GLU A 101 -1.86 -5.69 -0.98
CA GLU A 101 -1.78 -5.61 -2.44
C GLU A 101 -1.33 -4.23 -2.91
N ARG A 102 -1.83 -3.15 -2.30
CA ARG A 102 -1.37 -1.77 -2.61
C ARG A 102 0.11 -1.60 -2.27
N VAL A 103 0.52 -2.00 -1.07
CA VAL A 103 1.93 -1.89 -0.63
C VAL A 103 2.85 -2.67 -1.58
N ASN A 104 2.46 -3.86 -2.00
CA ASN A 104 3.24 -4.65 -2.95
C ASN A 104 3.29 -4.00 -4.34
N ALA A 105 2.19 -3.42 -4.81
CA ALA A 105 2.15 -2.70 -6.08
C ALA A 105 3.08 -1.46 -6.06
N ASP A 106 3.06 -0.71 -4.96
CA ASP A 106 3.91 0.46 -4.74
C ASP A 106 5.39 0.06 -4.70
N PHE A 107 5.73 -1.00 -3.97
CA PHE A 107 7.08 -1.56 -3.96
C PHE A 107 7.55 -1.98 -5.37
N GLY A 108 6.68 -2.63 -6.13
CA GLY A 108 6.95 -2.99 -7.52
C GLY A 108 7.19 -1.76 -8.41
N ALA A 109 6.49 -0.64 -8.16
CA ALA A 109 6.72 0.62 -8.88
C ALA A 109 8.08 1.23 -8.55
N VAL A 110 8.47 1.24 -7.27
CA VAL A 110 9.80 1.68 -6.81
C VAL A 110 10.91 0.86 -7.47
N MET A 111 10.78 -0.47 -7.49
CA MET A 111 11.78 -1.35 -8.12
C MET A 111 11.93 -1.12 -9.62
N ARG A 112 10.82 -0.85 -10.34
CA ARG A 112 10.88 -0.48 -11.76
C ARG A 112 11.57 0.87 -11.96
N GLN A 113 11.31 1.85 -11.11
CA GLN A 113 11.95 3.15 -11.16
C GLN A 113 13.47 3.05 -10.94
N LEU A 114 13.90 2.24 -9.96
CA LEU A 114 15.32 1.94 -9.73
C LEU A 114 15.97 1.24 -10.93
N GLY A 115 15.29 0.27 -11.54
CA GLY A 115 15.78 -0.40 -12.75
C GLY A 115 15.94 0.56 -13.94
N GLY A 116 14.98 1.49 -14.12
CA GLY A 116 15.08 2.55 -15.13
C GLY A 116 16.26 3.49 -14.87
N LEU A 117 16.46 3.90 -13.62
CA LEU A 117 17.59 4.74 -13.22
C LEU A 117 18.93 4.08 -13.53
N GLN A 118 19.07 2.79 -13.22
CA GLN A 118 20.28 2.03 -13.51
C GLN A 118 20.55 1.93 -15.01
N ALA A 119 19.51 1.77 -15.83
CA ALA A 119 19.63 1.75 -17.28
C ALA A 119 20.07 3.11 -17.84
N ASP A 120 19.50 4.21 -17.32
CA ASP A 120 19.87 5.57 -17.70
C ASP A 120 21.35 5.87 -17.38
N ILE A 121 21.82 5.50 -16.18
CA ILE A 121 23.23 5.63 -15.79
C ILE A 121 24.14 4.83 -16.73
N HIS A 122 23.77 3.59 -17.07
CA HIS A 122 24.53 2.76 -18.00
C HIS A 122 24.57 3.33 -19.41
N ALA A 123 23.48 3.93 -19.89
CA ALA A 123 23.42 4.58 -21.19
C ALA A 123 24.32 5.81 -21.21
N ALA A 124 24.19 6.69 -20.22
CA ALA A 124 25.01 7.90 -20.09
C ALA A 124 26.50 7.57 -19.98
N TYR A 125 26.87 6.54 -19.21
CA TYR A 125 28.26 6.10 -19.12
C TYR A 125 28.81 5.60 -20.46
N ARG A 126 28.03 4.80 -21.21
CA ARG A 126 28.45 4.35 -22.56
C ARG A 126 28.62 5.51 -23.53
N ASP A 127 27.70 6.46 -23.51
CA ASP A 127 27.74 7.63 -24.39
C ASP A 127 28.94 8.53 -24.07
N ASP A 128 29.27 8.69 -22.78
CA ASP A 128 30.42 9.48 -22.36
C ASP A 128 31.75 8.77 -22.70
N VAL A 129 31.84 7.45 -22.49
CA VAL A 129 33.00 6.65 -22.92
C VAL A 129 33.19 6.69 -24.44
N ALA A 130 32.10 6.66 -25.22
CA ALA A 130 32.17 6.77 -26.67
C ALA A 130 32.65 8.16 -27.12
N ARG A 131 32.30 9.22 -26.37
CA ARG A 131 32.72 10.61 -26.63
C ARG A 131 34.19 10.86 -26.26
N LEU A 132 34.72 10.11 -25.29
CA LEU A 132 36.10 10.23 -24.80
C LEU A 132 37.10 9.30 -25.52
N ARG A 133 36.62 8.41 -26.41
CA ARG A 133 37.50 7.63 -27.30
C ARG A 133 37.91 8.48 -28.52
N PRO A 134 39.21 8.68 -28.77
CA PRO A 134 39.71 9.40 -29.94
C PRO A 134 39.47 8.64 -31.25
#